data_AF-A0A2P1PM98-F1
#
_entry.id   AF-A0A2P1PM98-F1
#
_cell.length_a   1.000
_cell.length_b   1.000
_cell.length_c   1.000
_cell.angle_alpha   90.00
_cell.angle_beta   90.00
_cell.angle_gamma   90.00
#
_symmetry.space_group_name_H-M   'P 1'
#
loop_
_entity.id
_entity.type
_entity.pdbx_description
1 polymer ?
#
loop_
_entity_poly.entity_id
_entity_poly.type
_entity_poly.pdbx_seq_one_letter_code
_entity_poly.pdbx_strand_id
1 'polypeptide(L)'
;MLRIQRLLLLLALTLMLSACPNAKSDQKLLDKTLESFSSQLRWGEDFNQTLGFLDPAERDKLQPKPLEIERWNQYRVIGVHSQPALIDGQGLGRQRMSVELVSRHTQITRTIQFDTLWRFDSETDRWYLISPFPLLRND
;
A
#
# COMPACT_ATOMS: atom_id res chain seq x y z
N MET A 1 -27.65 -2.47 -48.96
CA MET A 1 -27.31 -3.48 -47.93
C MET A 1 -25.87 -3.31 -47.42
N LEU A 2 -24.84 -3.29 -48.28
CA LEU A 2 -23.41 -3.12 -47.90
C LEU A 2 -23.08 -1.85 -47.07
N ARG A 3 -23.80 -0.73 -47.26
CA ARG A 3 -23.57 0.52 -46.49
C ARG A 3 -23.99 0.41 -45.03
N ILE A 4 -25.09 -0.30 -44.75
CA ILE A 4 -25.62 -0.49 -43.38
C ILE A 4 -24.72 -1.46 -42.61
N GLN A 5 -24.21 -2.50 -43.29
CA GLN A 5 -23.27 -3.47 -42.73
C GLN A 5 -21.93 -2.82 -42.32
N ARG A 6 -21.43 -1.86 -43.11
CA ARG A 6 -20.23 -1.07 -42.76
C ARG A 6 -20.48 -0.14 -41.57
N LEU A 7 -21.67 0.46 -41.48
CA LEU A 7 -22.04 1.32 -40.36
C LEU A 7 -22.13 0.53 -39.04
N LEU A 8 -22.73 -0.67 -39.10
CA LEU A 8 -22.82 -1.59 -37.95
C LEU A 8 -21.44 -2.09 -37.51
N LEU A 9 -20.52 -2.34 -38.45
CA LEU A 9 -19.16 -2.76 -38.13
C LEU A 9 -18.35 -1.63 -37.46
N LEU A 10 -18.52 -0.38 -37.91
CA LEU A 10 -17.90 0.81 -37.30
C LEU A 10 -18.47 1.12 -35.91
N LEU A 11 -19.77 0.89 -35.69
CA LEU A 11 -20.41 1.02 -34.38
C LEU A 11 -19.94 -0.07 -33.41
N ALA A 12 -19.79 -1.31 -33.88
CA ALA A 12 -19.25 -2.41 -33.08
C ALA A 12 -17.77 -2.18 -32.70
N LEU A 13 -16.98 -1.58 -33.60
CA LEU A 13 -15.56 -1.30 -33.34
C LEU A 13 -15.36 -0.14 -32.35
N THR A 14 -16.27 0.84 -32.31
CA THR A 14 -16.22 1.95 -31.35
C THR A 14 -16.69 1.55 -29.94
N LEU A 15 -17.59 0.57 -29.82
CA LEU A 15 -17.98 -0.01 -28.52
C LEU A 15 -16.86 -0.81 -27.85
N MET A 16 -15.86 -1.29 -28.61
CA MET A 16 -14.70 -1.99 -28.04
C MET A 16 -13.62 -1.06 -27.46
N LEU A 17 -13.76 0.27 -27.57
CA LEU A 17 -12.80 1.22 -27.01
C LEU A 17 -13.12 1.68 -25.57
N SER A 18 -14.25 1.27 -24.98
CA SER A 18 -14.59 1.62 -23.60
C SER A 18 -14.20 0.50 -22.64
N ALA A 19 -12.96 0.54 -22.13
CA ALA A 19 -12.53 0.12 -20.79
C ALA A 19 -11.05 -0.25 -20.77
N CYS A 20 -10.15 0.73 -20.88
CA CYS A 20 -8.96 0.65 -20.06
C CYS A 20 -9.36 1.26 -18.72
N PRO A 21 -9.49 0.49 -17.63
CA PRO A 21 -9.58 1.10 -16.32
C PRO A 21 -8.36 1.99 -16.14
N ASN A 22 -8.50 3.04 -15.35
CA ASN A 22 -7.59 4.15 -15.11
C ASN A 22 -6.21 3.74 -14.51
N ALA A 23 -5.67 2.57 -14.84
CA ALA A 23 -4.48 1.95 -14.29
C ALA A 23 -3.24 2.87 -14.20
N LYS A 24 -3.05 3.80 -15.14
CA LYS A 24 -1.95 4.78 -15.06
C LYS A 24 -2.14 5.82 -13.96
N SER A 25 -3.36 6.29 -13.71
CA SER A 25 -3.62 7.18 -12.57
C SER A 25 -3.59 6.40 -11.25
N ASP A 26 -4.09 5.17 -11.24
CA ASP A 26 -4.17 4.36 -10.03
C ASP A 26 -2.76 4.00 -9.53
N GLN A 27 -1.85 3.64 -10.44
CA GLN A 27 -0.43 3.43 -10.11
C GLN A 27 0.22 4.69 -9.56
N LYS A 28 -0.04 5.86 -10.16
CA LYS A 28 0.51 7.14 -9.67
C LYS A 28 0.01 7.48 -8.27
N LEU A 29 -1.27 7.21 -7.99
CA LEU A 29 -1.85 7.38 -6.66
C LEU A 29 -1.27 6.40 -5.65
N LEU A 30 -1.01 5.15 -6.07
CA LEU A 30 -0.34 4.15 -5.25
C LEU A 30 1.07 4.62 -4.90
N ASP A 31 1.87 5.03 -5.88
CA ASP A 31 3.23 5.50 -5.68
C ASP A 31 3.29 6.67 -4.68
N LYS A 32 2.39 7.66 -4.82
CA LYS A 32 2.27 8.78 -3.88
C LYS A 32 1.90 8.32 -2.47
N THR A 33 0.99 7.35 -2.36
CA THR A 33 0.58 6.78 -1.07
C THR A 33 1.76 6.06 -0.39
N LEU A 34 2.52 5.28 -1.15
CA LEU A 34 3.67 4.52 -0.65
C LEU A 34 4.85 5.41 -0.26
N GLU A 35 5.07 6.50 -0.99
CA GLU A 35 6.01 7.55 -0.59
C GLU A 35 5.61 8.17 0.75
N SER A 36 4.33 8.53 0.89
CA SER A 36 3.80 9.09 2.14
C SER A 36 3.90 8.09 3.30
N PHE A 37 3.59 6.82 3.05
CA PHE A 37 3.70 5.74 4.04
C PHE A 37 5.15 5.51 4.47
N SER A 38 6.08 5.44 3.51
CA SER A 38 7.52 5.28 3.79
C SER A 38 8.09 6.47 4.56
N SER A 39 7.66 7.69 4.22
CA SER A 39 8.00 8.90 4.96
C SER A 39 7.49 8.84 6.39
N GLN A 40 6.23 8.43 6.58
CA GLN A 40 5.63 8.29 7.91
C GLN A 40 6.33 7.21 8.76
N LEU A 41 6.70 6.08 8.17
CA LEU A 41 7.49 5.04 8.86
C LEU A 41 8.85 5.59 9.33
N ARG A 42 9.54 6.35 8.47
CA ARG A 42 10.90 6.82 8.77
C ARG A 42 10.94 8.01 9.72
N TRP A 43 10.08 9.00 9.49
CA TRP A 43 10.13 10.30 10.16
C TRP A 43 9.00 10.51 11.16
N GLY A 44 8.03 9.60 11.22
CA GLY A 44 6.99 9.63 12.23
C GLY A 44 7.58 9.58 13.63
N GLU A 45 7.04 10.41 14.53
CA GLU A 45 7.47 10.44 15.93
C GLU A 45 7.06 9.17 16.68
N ASP A 46 5.87 8.64 16.36
CA ASP A 46 5.26 7.45 16.93
C ASP A 46 4.71 6.55 15.81
N PHE A 47 4.88 5.23 15.97
CA PHE A 47 4.31 4.21 15.10
C PHE A 47 2.79 4.32 14.93
N ASN A 48 2.06 4.82 15.94
CA ASN A 48 0.60 5.02 15.89
C ASN A 48 0.15 5.85 14.67
N GLN A 49 0.97 6.78 14.19
CA GLN A 49 0.62 7.61 13.03
C GLN A 49 0.50 6.78 11.73
N THR A 50 1.23 5.65 11.64
CA THR A 50 1.15 4.74 10.48
C THR A 50 -0.17 3.97 10.42
N LEU A 51 -0.90 3.86 11.53
CA LEU A 51 -2.20 3.19 11.59
C LEU A 51 -3.28 3.97 10.81
N GLY A 52 -3.05 5.25 10.52
CA GLY A 52 -3.93 6.07 9.67
C GLY A 52 -4.01 5.60 8.21
N PHE A 53 -3.13 4.69 7.78
CA PHE A 53 -3.17 4.06 6.47
C PHE A 53 -4.04 2.80 6.45
N LEU A 54 -4.37 2.21 7.61
CA LEU A 54 -5.22 1.03 7.67
C LEU A 54 -6.62 1.31 7.13
N ASP A 55 -7.14 0.33 6.39
CA ASP A 55 -8.52 0.34 5.93
C ASP A 55 -9.48 0.50 7.13
N PRO A 56 -10.32 1.56 7.16
CA PRO A 56 -11.29 1.75 8.22
C PRO A 56 -12.24 0.56 8.42
N ALA A 57 -12.57 -0.17 7.35
CA ALA A 57 -13.47 -1.33 7.41
C ALA A 57 -12.81 -2.57 8.05
N GLU A 58 -11.48 -2.66 8.03
CA GLU A 58 -10.73 -3.81 8.56
C GLU A 58 -9.85 -3.45 9.77
N ARG A 59 -9.94 -2.21 10.27
CA ARG A 59 -9.03 -1.69 11.31
C ARG A 59 -9.00 -2.57 12.56
N ASP A 60 -10.15 -2.99 13.08
CA ASP A 60 -10.23 -3.80 14.30
C ASP A 60 -9.50 -5.15 14.17
N LYS A 61 -9.41 -5.68 12.95
CA LYS A 61 -8.73 -6.94 12.65
C LYS A 61 -7.24 -6.75 12.36
N LEU A 62 -6.88 -5.65 11.70
CA LEU A 62 -5.52 -5.42 11.21
C LEU A 62 -4.65 -4.62 12.18
N GLN A 63 -5.26 -3.87 13.09
CA GLN A 63 -4.55 -3.03 14.04
C GLN A 63 -3.71 -3.90 15.00
N PRO A 64 -2.42 -3.59 15.17
CA PRO A 64 -1.59 -4.28 16.16
C PRO A 64 -2.14 -4.06 17.58
N LYS A 65 -1.93 -5.05 18.44
CA LYS A 65 -2.29 -4.93 19.86
C LYS A 65 -1.50 -3.80 20.51
N PRO A 66 -1.98 -3.20 21.62
CA PRO A 66 -1.27 -2.13 22.33
C PRO A 66 0.19 -2.50 22.67
N LEU A 67 0.42 -3.74 23.13
CA LEU A 67 1.79 -4.23 23.41
C LEU A 67 2.68 -4.26 22.17
N GLU A 68 2.13 -4.54 20.99
CA GLU A 68 2.87 -4.60 19.74
C GLU A 68 3.24 -3.20 19.26
N ILE A 69 2.35 -2.22 19.45
CA ILE A 69 2.61 -0.80 19.20
C ILE A 69 3.75 -0.31 20.10
N GLU A 70 3.72 -0.64 21.39
CA GLU A 70 4.80 -0.28 22.32
C GLU A 70 6.14 -0.90 21.91
N ARG A 71 6.13 -2.14 21.39
CA ARG A 71 7.35 -2.77 20.87
C ARG A 71 7.90 -2.03 19.65
N TRP A 72 7.04 -1.53 18.76
CA TRP A 72 7.49 -0.68 17.65
C TRP A 72 8.12 0.62 18.14
N ASN A 73 7.53 1.24 19.16
CA ASN A 73 7.99 2.50 19.72
C ASN A 73 9.34 2.40 20.46
N GLN A 74 9.77 1.20 20.86
CA GLN A 74 11.13 0.96 21.39
C GLN A 74 12.22 1.10 20.32
N TYR A 75 11.87 1.13 19.04
CA TYR A 75 12.80 1.30 17.94
C TYR A 75 12.65 2.67 17.28
N ARG A 76 13.70 3.11 16.61
CA ARG A 76 13.68 4.20 15.63
C ARG A 76 13.99 3.62 14.27
N VAL A 77 13.24 4.03 13.26
CA VAL A 77 13.51 3.67 11.87
C VAL A 77 14.69 4.49 11.36
N ILE A 78 15.72 3.82 10.84
CA ILE A 78 16.93 4.44 10.29
C ILE A 78 17.09 4.20 8.78
N GLY A 79 16.33 3.24 8.22
CA GLY A 79 16.36 2.84 6.82
C GLY A 79 14.98 2.35 6.38
N VAL A 80 14.54 2.77 5.19
CA VAL A 80 13.36 2.20 4.52
C VAL A 80 13.75 1.96 3.08
N HIS A 81 13.69 0.70 2.66
CA HIS A 81 13.97 0.27 1.29
C HIS A 81 12.79 -0.53 0.78
N SER A 82 12.34 -0.26 -0.44
CA SER A 82 11.18 -0.92 -1.01
C SER A 82 11.44 -1.34 -2.44
N GLN A 83 10.87 -2.48 -2.83
CA GLN A 83 10.79 -2.86 -4.24
C GLN A 83 9.74 -1.98 -4.94
N PRO A 84 9.77 -1.86 -6.29
CA PRO A 84 8.70 -1.24 -7.04
C PRO A 84 7.36 -1.90 -6.69
N ALA A 85 6.33 -1.08 -6.47
CA ALA A 85 5.00 -1.59 -6.21
C ALA A 85 4.29 -1.96 -7.50
N LEU A 86 3.44 -2.99 -7.43
CA LEU A 86 2.65 -3.46 -8.56
C LEU A 86 1.20 -3.61 -8.15
N ILE A 87 0.29 -3.21 -9.04
CA ILE A 87 -1.13 -3.55 -8.94
C ILE A 87 -1.31 -4.94 -9.58
N ASP A 88 -1.82 -5.90 -8.80
CA ASP A 88 -2.04 -7.26 -9.27
C ASP A 88 -3.31 -7.40 -10.12
N GLY A 89 -3.56 -8.61 -10.65
CA GLY A 89 -4.73 -8.88 -11.48
C GLY A 89 -6.09 -8.76 -10.75
N GLN A 90 -6.08 -8.58 -9.43
CA GLN A 90 -7.26 -8.33 -8.60
C GLN A 90 -7.42 -6.83 -8.27
N GLY A 91 -6.53 -5.97 -8.77
CA GLY A 91 -6.54 -4.54 -8.46
C GLY A 91 -5.90 -4.19 -7.12
N LEU A 92 -5.18 -5.11 -6.48
CA LEU A 92 -4.53 -4.87 -5.19
C LEU A 92 -3.08 -4.41 -5.39
N GLY A 93 -2.70 -3.34 -4.72
CA GLY A 93 -1.32 -2.86 -4.69
C GLY A 93 -0.48 -3.74 -3.78
N ARG A 94 0.69 -4.19 -4.25
CA ARG A 94 1.64 -4.98 -3.47
C ARG A 94 3.01 -4.34 -3.46
N GLN A 95 3.63 -4.28 -2.30
CA GLN A 95 5.01 -3.82 -2.16
C GLN A 95 5.75 -4.58 -1.06
N ARG A 96 6.91 -5.14 -1.41
CA ARG A 96 7.86 -5.68 -0.44
C ARG A 96 8.76 -4.58 0.10
N MET A 97 8.86 -4.50 1.41
CA MET A 97 9.64 -3.49 2.13
C MET A 97 10.69 -4.15 3.03
N SER A 98 11.79 -3.45 3.23
CA SER A 98 12.87 -3.74 4.17
C SER A 98 13.08 -2.50 5.03
N VAL A 99 12.88 -2.64 6.33
CA VAL A 99 12.95 -1.53 7.30
C VAL A 99 14.09 -1.82 8.26
N GLU A 100 15.02 -0.88 8.34
CA GLU A 100 16.13 -0.90 9.29
C GLU A 100 15.74 -0.14 10.54
N LEU A 101 15.88 -0.81 11.67
CA LEU A 101 15.48 -0.37 12.99
C LEU A 101 16.72 -0.29 13.87
N VAL A 102 16.80 0.74 14.71
CA VAL A 102 17.77 0.81 15.81
C VAL A 102 17.01 0.86 17.13
N SER A 103 17.41 0.01 18.09
CA SER A 103 16.87 0.03 19.44
C SER A 103 17.21 1.37 20.11
N ARG A 104 16.20 2.04 20.67
CA ARG A 104 16.39 3.29 21.42
C ARG A 104 17.19 3.05 22.72
N HIS A 105 17.18 1.81 23.24
CA HIS A 105 17.80 1.46 24.51
C HIS A 105 19.22 0.92 24.36
N THR A 106 19.48 0.10 23.33
CA THR A 106 20.74 -0.65 23.19
C THR A 106 21.59 -0.21 22.00
N GLN A 107 21.05 0.63 21.11
CA GLN A 107 21.67 0.98 19.82
C GLN A 107 21.98 -0.21 18.90
N ILE A 108 21.46 -1.41 19.23
CA ILE A 108 21.53 -2.58 18.34
C ILE A 108 20.60 -2.35 17.16
N THR A 109 21.13 -2.58 15.96
CA THR A 109 20.37 -2.50 14.72
C THR A 109 19.77 -3.86 14.35
N ARG A 110 18.64 -3.82 13.67
CA ARG A 110 18.06 -5.00 13.00
C ARG A 110 17.29 -4.57 11.77
N THR A 111 17.09 -5.53 10.87
CA THR A 111 16.32 -5.32 9.65
C THR A 111 15.13 -6.27 9.64
N ILE A 112 13.96 -5.73 9.35
CA ILE A 112 12.74 -6.50 9.14
C ILE A 112 12.31 -6.38 7.68
N GLN A 113 11.74 -7.46 7.15
CA GLN A 113 11.19 -7.47 5.80
C GLN A 113 9.74 -7.94 5.87
N PHE A 114 8.86 -7.26 5.14
CA PHE A 114 7.45 -7.61 5.09
C PHE A 114 6.82 -7.13 3.79
N ASP A 115 5.71 -7.78 3.43
CA ASP A 115 4.88 -7.39 2.31
C ASP A 115 3.72 -6.53 2.78
N THR A 116 3.44 -5.49 2.02
CA THR A 116 2.24 -4.67 2.19
C THR A 116 1.24 -5.00 1.09
N LEU A 117 -0.03 -5.04 1.48
CA LEU A 117 -1.15 -5.22 0.56
C LEU A 117 -2.10 -4.03 0.69
N TRP A 118 -2.48 -3.47 -0.45
CA TRP A 118 -3.24 -2.22 -0.52
C TRP A 118 -4.49 -2.41 -1.36
N ARG A 119 -5.59 -1.83 -0.91
CA ARG A 119 -6.87 -1.76 -1.62
C ARG A 119 -7.14 -0.32 -2.04
N PHE A 120 -7.50 -0.10 -3.30
CA PHE A 120 -7.97 1.19 -3.75
C PHE A 120 -9.44 1.40 -3.35
N ASP A 121 -9.75 2.59 -2.86
CA ASP A 121 -11.10 3.07 -2.62
C ASP A 121 -11.43 4.18 -3.61
N SER A 122 -12.34 3.89 -4.54
CA SER A 122 -12.77 4.81 -5.58
C SER A 122 -13.65 5.95 -5.07
N GLU A 123 -14.24 5.83 -3.88
CA GLU A 123 -15.06 6.91 -3.32
C GLU A 123 -14.19 8.04 -2.77
N THR A 124 -13.01 7.69 -2.25
CA THR A 124 -12.07 8.64 -1.63
C THR A 124 -10.78 8.85 -2.41
N ASP A 125 -10.64 8.20 -3.58
CA ASP A 125 -9.43 8.14 -4.41
C ASP A 125 -8.16 7.80 -3.60
N ARG A 126 -8.31 6.88 -2.63
CA ARG A 126 -7.27 6.57 -1.64
C ARG A 126 -6.93 5.09 -1.62
N TRP A 127 -5.65 4.80 -1.43
CA TRP A 127 -5.17 3.45 -1.13
C TRP A 127 -5.12 3.23 0.38
N TYR A 128 -5.75 2.14 0.83
CA TYR A 128 -5.74 1.69 2.21
C TYR A 128 -4.92 0.42 2.38
N LEU A 129 -4.15 0.36 3.46
CA LEU A 129 -3.38 -0.81 3.86
C LEU A 129 -4.33 -1.87 4.43
N ILE A 130 -4.31 -3.06 3.85
CA ILE A 130 -5.15 -4.20 4.23
C ILE A 130 -4.34 -5.41 4.71
N SER A 131 -3.02 -5.25 4.88
CA SER A 131 -2.15 -6.24 5.52
C SER A 131 -1.78 -5.80 6.94
N PRO A 132 -1.63 -6.74 7.89
CA PRO A 132 -1.15 -6.42 9.24
C PRO A 132 0.33 -6.01 9.21
N PHE A 133 0.76 -5.26 10.23
CA PHE A 133 2.18 -5.01 10.47
C PHE A 133 2.88 -6.25 11.05
N PRO A 134 4.19 -6.45 10.80
CA PRO A 134 4.91 -7.57 11.37
C PRO A 134 5.08 -7.43 12.89
N LEU A 135 5.12 -8.57 13.57
CA LEU A 135 5.40 -8.63 15.00
C LEU A 135 6.90 -8.49 15.24
N LEU A 136 7.26 -7.49 16.05
CA LEU A 136 8.60 -7.32 16.58
C LEU A 136 8.82 -8.32 17.73
N ARG A 137 9.41 -9.48 17.44
CA ARG A 137 9.86 -10.43 18.46
C ARG A 137 11.25 -10.06 18.95
N ASN A 138 11.55 -10.35 20.20
CA ASN A 138 12.92 -10.40 20.71
C ASN A 138 13.37 -11.83 20.45
N ASP A 139 14.21 -12.01 19.45
CA ASP A 139 15.02 -13.21 19.27
C ASP A 139 16.16 -13.26 20.29
#